data_AF-A0ABD5SEN1-F1
#
_entry.id   AF-A0ABD5SEN1-F1
#
_cell.length_a   1.000
_cell.length_b   1.000
_cell.length_c   1.000
_cell.angle_alpha   90.00
_cell.angle_beta   90.00
_cell.angle_gamma   90.00
#
_symmetry.space_group_name_H-M   'P 1'
#
loop_
_entity.id
_entity.type
_entity.pdbx_description
1 polymer ?
#
loop_
_entity_poly.entity_id
_entity_poly.type
_entity_poly.pdbx_seq_one_letter_code
_entity_poly.pdbx_strand_id
1 'polypeptide(L)'
;VTDLEERTRQLHVLDNILRHNIRNELNVIHGRGEQLQKNLEGEPKAAAGTIVDRAETLLTTSEKSREITTVLSDSHGPTSVDIGQVVRVLAKETATL
;
A
#
# COMPACT_ATOMS: atom_id res chain seq x y z
N VAL A 1 7.05 -15.76 -26.50
CA VAL A 1 7.26 -14.97 -25.27
C VAL A 1 8.63 -14.36 -25.39
N THR A 2 8.72 -13.04 -25.39
CA THR A 2 9.96 -12.29 -25.61
C THR A 2 10.73 -12.10 -24.30
N ASP A 3 12.05 -11.94 -24.35
CA ASP A 3 12.93 -11.81 -23.17
C ASP A 3 12.55 -10.60 -22.27
N LEU A 4 11.89 -9.59 -22.85
CA LEU A 4 11.34 -8.42 -22.14
C LEU A 4 10.10 -8.79 -21.31
N GLU A 5 9.16 -9.55 -21.86
CA GLU A 5 7.95 -9.97 -21.17
C GLU A 5 8.27 -10.85 -19.95
N GLU A 6 9.29 -11.70 -20.07
CA GLU A 6 9.75 -12.56 -18.98
C GLU A 6 10.40 -11.77 -17.84
N ARG A 7 11.26 -10.79 -18.17
CA ARG A 7 11.86 -9.88 -17.17
C ARG A 7 10.82 -9.04 -16.44
N THR A 8 9.84 -8.47 -17.15
CA THR A 8 8.77 -7.68 -16.54
C THR A 8 7.93 -8.53 -15.59
N ARG A 9 7.60 -9.78 -15.97
CA ARG A 9 6.87 -10.70 -15.11
C ARG A 9 7.66 -11.06 -13.85
N GLN A 10 8.96 -11.32 -13.97
CA GLN A 10 9.84 -11.61 -12.82
C GLN A 10 9.93 -10.42 -11.85
N LEU A 11 10.06 -9.20 -12.37
CA LEU A 11 10.06 -7.98 -11.55
C LEU A 11 8.74 -7.80 -10.80
N HIS A 12 7.59 -8.06 -11.45
CA HIS A 12 6.29 -8.00 -10.77
C HIS A 12 6.14 -9.03 -9.65
N VAL A 13 6.63 -10.26 -9.85
CA VAL A 13 6.59 -11.29 -8.80
C VAL A 13 7.47 -10.87 -7.62
N LEU A 14 8.69 -10.38 -7.89
CA LEU A 14 9.61 -9.92 -6.85
C LEU A 14 9.04 -8.73 -6.06
N ASP A 15 8.46 -7.75 -6.76
CA ASP A 15 7.81 -6.59 -6.17
C ASP A 15 6.64 -6.98 -5.26
N ASN A 16 5.83 -7.96 -5.67
CA ASN A 16 4.73 -8.48 -4.86
C ASN A 16 5.24 -9.24 -3.61
N ILE A 17 6.29 -10.06 -3.73
CA ILE A 17 6.86 -10.80 -2.60
C ILE A 17 7.49 -9.85 -1.58
N LEU A 18 8.35 -8.92 -2.03
CA LEU A 18 9.01 -7.96 -1.16
C LEU A 18 8.00 -7.15 -0.35
N ARG A 19 6.92 -6.72 -0.99
CA ARG A 19 5.85 -5.96 -0.37
C ARG A 19 5.06 -6.76 0.66
N HIS A 20 4.70 -7.99 0.31
CA HIS A 20 4.04 -8.89 1.25
C HIS A 20 4.92 -9.10 2.49
N ASN A 21 6.22 -9.32 2.30
CA ASN A 21 7.16 -9.48 3.41
C ASN A 21 7.25 -8.22 4.26
N ILE A 22 7.42 -7.03 3.65
CA ILE A 22 7.47 -5.76 4.39
C ILE A 22 6.17 -5.55 5.19
N ARG A 23 5.00 -5.77 4.59
CA ARG A 23 3.72 -5.64 5.32
C ARG A 23 3.62 -6.65 6.46
N ASN A 24 4.01 -7.90 6.25
CA ASN A 24 3.95 -8.92 7.29
C ASN A 24 4.85 -8.58 8.47
N GLU A 25 6.11 -8.22 8.21
CA GLU A 25 7.05 -7.84 9.27
C GLU A 25 6.56 -6.58 10.02
N LEU A 26 6.06 -5.57 9.31
CA LEU A 26 5.51 -4.36 9.92
C LEU A 26 4.24 -4.64 10.74
N ASN A 27 3.36 -5.52 10.28
CA ASN A 27 2.18 -5.94 11.05
C ASN A 27 2.57 -6.67 12.34
N VAL A 28 3.60 -7.52 12.29
CA VAL A 28 4.14 -8.19 13.47
C VAL A 28 4.71 -7.16 14.45
N ILE A 29 5.55 -6.23 13.97
CA ILE A 29 6.14 -5.17 14.80
C ILE A 29 5.05 -4.31 15.43
N HIS A 30 4.06 -3.89 14.65
CA HIS A 30 2.91 -3.11 15.11
C HIS A 30 2.15 -3.83 16.23
N GLY A 31 1.73 -5.08 16.00
CA GLY A 31 1.00 -5.87 16.99
C GLY A 31 1.79 -6.13 18.27
N ARG A 32 3.12 -6.31 18.16
CA ARG A 32 4.01 -6.41 19.34
C ARG A 32 4.11 -5.08 20.09
N GLY A 33 4.23 -3.97 19.37
CA GLY A 33 4.22 -2.63 19.94
C GLY A 33 2.93 -2.34 20.71
N GLU A 34 1.77 -2.66 20.13
CA GLU A 34 0.47 -2.51 20.81
C GLU A 34 0.37 -3.39 22.07
N GLN A 35 0.87 -4.63 22.00
CA GLN A 35 0.90 -5.53 23.15
C GLN A 35 1.78 -4.97 24.27
N LEU A 36 2.94 -4.39 23.94
CA LEU A 36 3.82 -3.73 24.90
C LEU A 36 3.15 -2.49 25.51
N GLN A 37 2.51 -1.66 24.69
CA GLN A 37 1.85 -0.43 25.13
C GLN A 37 0.69 -0.70 26.12
N LYS A 38 0.01 -1.85 25.97
CA LYS A 38 -1.05 -2.29 26.90
C LYS A 38 -0.50 -2.76 28.24
N ASN A 39 0.71 -3.30 28.28
CA ASN A 39 1.28 -3.98 29.46
C ASN A 39 2.32 -3.15 30.21
N LEU A 40 2.78 -2.03 29.65
CA LEU A 40 3.82 -1.17 30.22
C LEU A 40 3.24 0.16 30.69
N GLU A 41 3.99 0.83 31.57
CA GLU A 41 3.70 2.17 32.07
C GLU A 41 4.93 3.08 31.96
N GLY A 42 4.73 4.39 32.04
CA GLY A 42 5.82 5.37 32.00
C GLY A 42 6.57 5.42 30.67
N GLU A 43 7.89 5.60 30.75
CA GLU A 43 8.76 5.76 29.57
C GLU A 43 8.73 4.54 28.63
N PRO A 44 8.77 3.28 29.10
CA PRO A 44 8.67 2.11 28.22
C PRO A 44 7.35 2.05 27.42
N LYS A 45 6.25 2.56 27.98
CA LYS A 45 4.97 2.67 27.26
C LYS A 45 5.06 3.70 26.12
N ALA A 46 5.73 4.82 26.36
CA ALA A 46 5.95 5.85 25.34
C ALA A 46 6.87 5.35 24.22
N ALA A 47 7.92 4.59 24.57
CA ALA A 47 8.78 3.92 23.60
C ALA A 47 7.99 2.90 22.75
N ALA A 48 7.13 2.09 23.38
CA ALA A 48 6.24 1.17 22.66
C ALA A 48 5.28 1.90 21.72
N GLY A 49 4.70 3.03 22.14
CA GLY A 49 3.89 3.89 21.26
C GLY A 49 4.66 4.40 20.06
N THR A 50 5.92 4.83 20.26
CA THR A 50 6.78 5.25 19.16
C THR A 50 7.03 4.11 18.15
N ILE A 51 7.18 2.86 18.61
CA ILE A 51 7.33 1.70 17.72
C ILE A 51 6.08 1.52 16.85
N VAL A 52 4.89 1.61 17.45
CA VAL A 52 3.60 1.50 16.74
C VAL A 52 3.49 2.57 15.67
N ASP A 53 3.69 3.84 16.03
CA ASP A 53 3.58 4.97 15.11
C ASP A 53 4.55 4.85 13.92
N ARG A 54 5.78 4.36 14.18
CA ARG A 54 6.78 4.15 13.13
C ARG A 54 6.42 2.98 12.22
N ALA A 55 5.89 1.89 12.76
CA ALA A 55 5.43 0.76 11.97
C ALA A 55 4.27 1.17 11.03
N GLU A 56 3.31 1.95 11.54
CA GLU A 56 2.20 2.49 10.75
C GLU A 56 2.69 3.44 9.65
N THR A 57 3.59 4.37 9.99
CA THR A 57 4.20 5.30 9.01
C THR A 57 4.90 4.55 7.87
N LEU A 58 5.62 3.48 8.19
CA LEU A 58 6.31 2.65 7.19
C LEU A 58 5.31 1.86 6.33
N LEU A 59 4.21 1.39 6.90
CA LEU A 59 3.15 0.69 6.17
C LEU A 59 2.54 1.62 5.10
N THR A 60 2.16 2.83 5.51
CA THR A 60 1.64 3.87 4.62
C THR A 60 2.67 4.27 3.55
N THR A 61 3.95 4.37 3.93
CA THR A 61 5.01 4.70 2.97
C THR A 61 5.17 3.60 1.93
N SER A 62 5.19 2.33 2.35
CA SER A 62 5.27 1.17 1.45
C SER A 62 4.09 1.10 0.47
N GLU A 63 2.90 1.49 0.93
CA GLU A 63 1.70 1.63 0.10
C GLU A 63 1.84 2.72 -0.96
N LYS A 64 2.24 3.93 -0.55
CA LYS A 64 2.41 5.07 -1.48
C LYS A 64 3.52 4.82 -2.51
N SER A 65 4.63 4.23 -2.09
CA SER A 65 5.71 3.85 -3.03
C SER A 65 5.21 2.92 -4.12
N ARG A 66 4.24 2.04 -3.85
CA ARG A 66 3.62 1.19 -4.87
C ARG A 66 2.86 2.01 -5.90
N GLU A 67 2.00 2.90 -5.44
CA GLU A 67 1.15 3.70 -6.30
C GLU A 67 2.00 4.52 -7.28
N ILE A 68 3.10 5.09 -6.79
CA ILE A 68 4.10 5.77 -7.60
C ILE A 68 4.73 4.81 -8.63
N THR A 69 5.21 3.63 -8.22
CA THR A 69 5.80 2.66 -9.14
C THR A 69 4.79 2.19 -10.19
N THR A 70 3.52 1.98 -9.82
CA THR A 70 2.45 1.62 -10.75
C THR A 70 2.22 2.73 -11.77
N VAL A 71 2.08 3.99 -11.33
CA VAL A 71 1.91 5.14 -12.22
C VAL A 71 3.10 5.32 -13.17
N LEU A 72 4.33 5.11 -12.69
CA LEU A 72 5.55 5.21 -13.51
C LEU A 72 5.74 4.03 -14.46
N SER A 73 5.21 2.85 -14.13
CA SER A 73 5.31 1.64 -14.94
C SER A 73 4.18 1.52 -15.96
N ASP A 74 3.01 2.10 -15.67
CA ASP A 74 1.89 2.21 -16.60
C ASP A 74 2.16 3.32 -17.63
N SER A 75 2.91 2.97 -18.67
CA SER A 75 3.03 3.79 -19.87
C SER A 75 1.75 3.68 -20.73
N HIS A 76 0.59 4.06 -20.19
CA HIS A 76 -0.60 4.28 -21.00
C HIS A 76 -0.54 5.72 -21.52
N GLY A 77 -0.44 5.90 -22.83
CA GLY A 77 -0.58 7.22 -23.46
C GLY A 77 -1.94 7.85 -23.12
N PRO A 78 -2.08 9.18 -23.19
CA PRO A 78 -3.33 9.85 -22.85
C PRO A 78 -4.51 9.27 -23.63
N THR A 79 -5.48 8.73 -22.91
CA THR A 79 -6.71 8.16 -23.48
C THR A 79 -7.82 9.20 -23.43
N SER A 80 -8.59 9.31 -24.52
CA SER A 80 -9.79 10.16 -24.53
C SER A 80 -10.87 9.54 -23.66
N VAL A 81 -11.38 10.29 -22.69
CA VAL A 81 -12.46 9.86 -21.79
C VAL A 81 -13.66 10.80 -21.94
N ASP A 82 -14.86 10.24 -22.16
CA ASP A 82 -16.12 10.99 -22.10
C ASP A 82 -16.51 11.22 -20.64
N ILE A 83 -16.20 12.41 -20.13
CA ILE A 83 -16.53 12.82 -18.75
C ILE A 83 -18.05 12.78 -18.51
N GLY A 84 -18.86 13.10 -19.52
CA GLY A 84 -20.32 13.04 -19.39
C GLY A 84 -20.83 11.62 -19.16
N GLN A 85 -20.22 10.63 -19.80
CA GLN A 85 -20.54 9.22 -19.56
C GLN A 85 -20.15 8.79 -18.15
N VAL A 86 -18.94 9.13 -17.69
CA VAL A 86 -18.45 8.78 -16.34
C VAL A 86 -19.35 9.34 -15.25
N VAL A 87 -19.73 10.63 -15.36
CA VAL A 87 -20.62 11.29 -14.39
C VAL A 87 -21.99 10.62 -14.34
N ARG A 88 -22.56 10.23 -15.49
CA ARG A 88 -23.86 9.54 -15.54
C ARG A 88 -23.82 8.15 -14.89
N VAL A 89 -22.70 7.43 -15.01
CA VAL A 89 -22.52 6.12 -14.37
C VAL A 89 -22.49 6.26 -12.85
N LEU A 90 -21.63 7.15 -12.33
CA LEU A 90 -21.48 7.37 -10.89
C LEU A 90 -22.76 7.94 -10.24
N ALA A 91 -23.48 8.82 -10.95
CA ALA A 91 -24.75 9.36 -10.48
C ALA A 91 -25.84 8.28 -10.36
N LYS A 92 -25.85 7.27 -11.24
CA LYS A 92 -26.76 6.12 -11.10
C LYS A 92 -26.40 5.25 -9.91
N GLU A 93 -25.11 4.99 -9.72
CA GLU A 93 -24.61 4.10 -8.66
C GLU A 93 -24.89 4.66 -7.26
N THR A 94 -24.70 5.97 -7.08
CA THR A 94 -25.00 6.69 -5.83
C THR A 94 -26.49 6.93 -5.60
N ALA A 95 -27.32 6.97 -6.65
CA ALA A 95 -28.77 7.05 -6.52
C ALA A 95 -29.43 5.72 -6.11
N THR A 96 -28.68 4.62 -6.10
CA THR A 96 -29.11 3.29 -5.64
C THR A 96 -28.73 2.97 -4.19
N LEU A 97 -28.02 3.88 -3.50
CA LEU A 97 -27.73 3.83 -2.06
C LEU A 97 -28.74 4.68 -1.28
#